data_AF-A0A9E5WJR5-F1
#
_entry.id   AF-A0A9E5WJR5-F1
#
_cell.length_a   1.000
_cell.length_b   1.000
_cell.length_c   1.000
_cell.angle_alpha   90.00
_cell.angle_beta   90.00
_cell.angle_gamma   90.00
#
_symmetry.space_group_name_H-M   'P 1'
#
loop_
_entity.id
_entity.type
_entity.pdbx_description
1 polymer ?
#
loop_
_entity_poly.entity_id
_entity_poly.type
_entity_poly.pdbx_seq_one_letter_code
_entity_poly.pdbx_strand_id
1 'polypeptide(L)'
;TLYPALCRALGKAAPVGPRGSYGALEGADQISDVILVDSSPIGRTPRSNPVTYMKAFDEIRQTFAQTRDAKMRHFTAKHFSFNATGGGRCPKCGGSGSRCTFWPI
;
A
#
# COMPACT_ATOMS: atom_id res chain seq x y z
N THR A 1 -8.52 -11.31 -23.86
CA THR A 1 -8.54 -11.90 -22.51
C THR A 1 -9.74 -11.34 -21.77
N LEU A 2 -10.21 -12.03 -20.73
CA LEU A 2 -11.46 -11.71 -20.04
C LEU A 2 -11.45 -10.33 -19.37
N TYR A 3 -10.36 -9.97 -18.68
CA TYR A 3 -10.27 -8.70 -17.93
C TYR A 3 -10.48 -7.44 -18.79
N PRO A 4 -9.77 -7.22 -19.92
CA PRO A 4 -10.05 -6.08 -20.80
C PRO A 4 -11.45 -6.10 -21.43
N ALA A 5 -12.05 -7.27 -21.61
CA ALA A 5 -13.42 -7.38 -22.14
C ALA A 5 -14.44 -6.92 -21.09
N LEU A 6 -14.28 -7.35 -19.83
CA LEU A 6 -15.09 -6.90 -18.70
C LEU A 6 -14.92 -5.40 -18.42
N CYS A 7 -13.69 -4.86 -18.45
CA CYS A 7 -13.48 -3.43 -18.28
C CYS A 7 -14.28 -2.60 -19.30
N ARG A 8 -14.30 -3.03 -20.56
CA ARG A 8 -15.06 -2.35 -21.62
C ARG A 8 -16.57 -2.45 -21.42
N ALA A 9 -17.05 -3.64 -21.05
CA ALA A 9 -18.47 -3.86 -20.74
C ALA A 9 -18.96 -2.99 -19.56
N LEU A 10 -18.09 -2.79 -18.56
CA LEU A 10 -18.36 -2.00 -17.36
C LEU A 10 -18.03 -0.51 -17.50
N GLY A 11 -17.63 -0.04 -18.69
CA GLY A 11 -17.24 1.36 -18.92
C GLY A 11 -15.96 1.81 -18.19
N LYS A 12 -15.15 0.87 -17.69
CA LYS A 12 -13.88 1.12 -17.00
C LYS A 12 -12.72 1.27 -17.99
N ALA A 13 -11.67 1.95 -17.57
CA ALA A 13 -10.42 2.04 -18.32
C ALA A 13 -9.86 0.62 -18.56
N ALA A 14 -9.78 0.23 -19.84
CA ALA A 14 -9.25 -1.06 -20.24
C ALA A 14 -7.74 -0.92 -20.56
N PRO A 15 -6.92 -1.95 -20.29
CA PRO A 15 -5.51 -1.96 -20.70
C PRO A 15 -5.36 -1.72 -22.21
N VAL A 16 -4.36 -0.91 -22.58
CA VAL A 16 -3.98 -0.68 -23.97
C VAL A 16 -3.27 -1.94 -24.49
N GLY A 17 -3.87 -2.61 -25.46
CA GLY A 17 -3.31 -3.82 -26.03
C GLY A 17 -4.23 -4.52 -27.02
N PRO A 18 -3.72 -5.55 -27.73
CA PRO A 18 -4.50 -6.31 -28.69
C PRO A 18 -5.71 -6.96 -28.00
N ARG A 19 -6.84 -6.92 -28.69
CA ARG A 19 -8.04 -7.65 -28.27
C ARG A 19 -7.74 -9.14 -28.41
N GLY A 20 -7.72 -9.86 -27.30
CA GLY A 20 -7.67 -11.33 -27.37
C GLY A 20 -8.91 -11.85 -28.11
N SER A 21 -8.76 -12.92 -28.87
CA SER A 21 -9.86 -13.57 -29.59
C SER A 21 -10.83 -14.25 -28.61
N TYR A 22 -12.12 -13.94 -28.75
CA TYR A 22 -13.24 -14.63 -28.11
C TYR A 22 -14.50 -14.44 -28.97
N GLY A 23 -15.45 -15.37 -28.89
CA GLY A 23 -16.67 -15.34 -29.71
C GLY A 23 -17.72 -14.36 -29.19
N ALA A 24 -18.09 -14.47 -27.91
CA ALA A 24 -19.04 -13.58 -27.23
C ALA A 24 -18.68 -13.42 -25.74
N LEU A 25 -19.16 -12.33 -25.13
CA LEU A 25 -19.12 -12.08 -23.69
C LEU A 25 -20.56 -11.96 -23.20
N GLU A 26 -21.01 -12.93 -22.42
CA GLU A 26 -22.38 -13.01 -21.90
C GLU A 26 -22.37 -12.87 -20.37
N GLY A 27 -23.43 -12.30 -19.78
CA GLY A 27 -23.58 -12.14 -18.33
C GLY A 27 -22.73 -11.02 -17.69
N ALA A 28 -22.10 -10.16 -18.49
CA ALA A 28 -21.30 -9.04 -17.97
C ALA A 28 -22.14 -8.01 -17.20
N ASP A 29 -23.44 -7.94 -17.47
CA ASP A 29 -24.44 -7.15 -16.77
C ASP A 29 -24.69 -7.59 -15.31
N GLN A 30 -24.34 -8.84 -14.97
CA GLN A 30 -24.45 -9.37 -13.60
C GLN A 30 -23.23 -9.01 -12.72
N ILE A 31 -22.21 -8.37 -13.29
CA ILE A 31 -20.96 -8.08 -12.61
C ILE A 31 -20.93 -6.59 -12.25
N SER A 32 -20.76 -6.29 -10.96
CA SER A 32 -20.67 -4.90 -10.49
C SER A 32 -19.27 -4.29 -10.66
N ASP A 33 -18.23 -5.12 -10.53
CA ASP A 33 -16.84 -4.67 -10.57
C ASP A 33 -15.90 -5.79 -11.04
N VAL A 34 -14.78 -5.40 -11.64
CA VAL A 34 -13.66 -6.26 -11.99
C VAL A 34 -12.35 -5.62 -11.55
N ILE A 35 -11.53 -6.38 -10.82
CA ILE A 35 -10.20 -5.97 -10.36
C ILE A 35 -9.20 -7.03 -10.84
N LEU A 36 -8.13 -6.59 -11.52
CA LEU A 36 -7.02 -7.47 -11.88
C LEU A 36 -6.05 -7.55 -10.72
N VAL A 37 -5.83 -8.76 -10.20
CA VAL A 37 -4.78 -9.06 -9.22
C VAL A 37 -3.76 -9.94 -9.92
N ASP A 38 -2.54 -9.44 -10.09
CA ASP A 38 -1.43 -10.16 -10.70
C ASP A 38 -0.20 -10.17 -9.78
N SER A 39 0.85 -10.86 -10.22
CA SER A 39 2.12 -10.92 -9.52
C SER A 39 3.06 -9.77 -9.91
N SER A 40 2.54 -8.70 -10.51
CA SER A 40 3.37 -7.53 -10.81
C SER A 40 3.87 -6.93 -9.49
N PRO A 41 5.14 -6.49 -9.42
CA PRO A 41 5.67 -5.94 -8.18
C PRO A 41 4.87 -4.69 -7.77
N ILE A 42 4.29 -4.76 -6.56
CA ILE A 42 3.37 -3.75 -5.99
C ILE A 42 4.04 -2.36 -5.84
N GLY A 43 5.37 -2.32 -5.76
CA GLY A 43 6.16 -1.10 -5.75
C GLY A 43 7.66 -1.40 -5.71
N ARG A 44 8.48 -0.52 -6.29
CA ARG A 44 9.95 -0.67 -6.34
C ARG A 44 10.68 -0.04 -5.15
N THR A 45 9.96 0.47 -4.14
CA THR A 45 10.60 1.20 -3.03
C THR A 45 10.82 0.29 -1.81
N PRO A 46 11.97 0.36 -1.13
CA PRO A 46 12.25 -0.40 0.09
C PRO A 46 11.30 -0.08 1.26
N ARG A 47 10.49 0.98 1.14
CA ARG A 47 9.54 1.43 2.16
C ARG A 47 8.14 0.81 2.00
N SER A 48 7.91 0.09 0.90
CA SER A 48 6.70 -0.68 0.66
C SER A 48 6.82 -2.04 1.35
N ASN A 49 5.97 -2.29 2.34
CA ASN A 49 5.90 -3.58 3.03
C ASN A 49 4.41 -4.01 3.15
N PRO A 50 4.12 -5.30 3.42
CA PRO A 50 2.75 -5.79 3.45
C PRO A 50 1.83 -5.02 4.41
N VAL A 51 2.37 -4.56 5.54
CA VAL A 51 1.62 -3.90 6.61
C VAL A 51 1.24 -2.46 6.22
N THR A 52 2.08 -1.77 5.44
CA THR A 52 1.73 -0.46 4.87
C THR A 52 0.75 -0.57 3.72
N TYR A 53 0.81 -1.65 2.93
CA TYR A 53 -0.13 -1.87 1.83
C TYR A 53 -1.56 -2.16 2.31
N MET A 54 -1.71 -3.01 3.34
CA MET A 54 -3.00 -3.32 3.94
C MET A 54 -3.54 -2.21 4.87
N LYS A 55 -2.81 -1.09 5.01
CA LYS A 55 -3.09 0.01 5.97
C LYS A 55 -3.14 -0.42 7.44
N ALA A 56 -2.81 -1.67 7.76
CA ALA A 56 -2.71 -2.17 9.12
C ALA A 56 -1.69 -1.39 9.97
N PHE A 57 -0.68 -0.79 9.33
CA PHE A 57 0.31 0.02 10.02
C PHE A 57 -0.30 1.26 10.69
N ASP A 58 -1.41 1.77 10.18
CA ASP A 58 -2.06 2.96 10.74
C ASP A 58 -2.61 2.67 12.13
N GLU A 59 -3.30 1.53 12.28
CA GLU A 59 -3.84 1.06 13.55
C GLU A 59 -2.73 0.73 14.56
N ILE A 60 -1.65 0.11 14.11
CA ILE A 60 -0.47 -0.15 14.95
C ILE A 60 0.07 1.16 15.49
N ARG A 61 0.30 2.16 14.63
CA ARG A 61 0.83 3.47 15.07
C ARG A 61 -0.11 4.19 16.04
N GLN A 62 -1.42 4.10 15.83
CA GLN A 62 -2.41 4.67 16.75
C GLN A 62 -2.36 3.96 18.11
N THR A 63 -2.31 2.63 18.12
CA THR A 63 -2.20 1.82 19.34
C THR A 63 -0.96 2.20 20.15
N PHE A 64 0.19 2.34 19.49
CA PHE A 64 1.42 2.77 20.16
C PHE A 64 1.34 4.18 20.74
N ALA A 65 0.68 5.12 20.04
CA ALA A 65 0.46 6.48 20.53
C ALA A 65 -0.50 6.53 21.75
N GLN A 66 -1.32 5.49 21.97
CA GLN A 66 -2.22 5.41 23.11
C GLN A 66 -1.55 4.90 24.39
N THR A 67 -0.32 4.36 24.30
CA THR A 67 0.43 3.89 25.48
C THR A 67 0.72 5.02 26.47
N ARG A 68 0.86 4.67 27.75
CA ARG A 68 1.14 5.65 28.82
C ARG A 68 2.42 6.44 28.54
N ASP A 69 3.48 5.75 28.14
CA ASP A 69 4.77 6.37 27.86
C ASP A 69 4.72 7.32 26.66
N ALA A 70 3.99 6.94 25.61
CA ALA A 70 3.79 7.82 24.45
C ALA A 70 3.04 9.08 24.84
N LYS A 71 1.97 8.96 25.66
CA LYS A 71 1.21 10.11 26.15
C LYS A 71 2.05 11.04 27.02
N MET A 72 2.85 10.49 27.94
CA MET A 72 3.75 11.29 28.81
C MET A 72 4.80 12.05 27.99
N ARG A 73 5.24 11.51 26.85
CA ARG A 73 6.23 12.13 25.96
C ARG A 73 5.61 12.93 24.81
N HIS A 74 4.28 13.10 24.80
CA HIS A 74 3.53 13.75 23.71
C HIS A 74 3.78 13.13 22.32
N PHE A 75 4.05 11.82 22.26
CA PHE A 75 4.23 11.08 21.02
C PHE A 75 2.88 10.77 20.37
N THR A 76 2.67 11.33 19.19
CA THR A 76 1.55 11.02 18.31
C THR A 76 1.85 9.84 17.38
N ALA A 77 0.83 9.32 16.68
CA ALA A 77 0.99 8.27 15.66
C ALA A 77 2.02 8.62 14.55
N LYS A 78 2.37 9.91 14.38
CA LYS A 78 3.44 10.36 13.48
C LYS A 78 4.83 9.92 13.95
N HIS A 79 5.05 9.82 15.26
CA HIS A 79 6.33 9.41 15.84
C HIS A 79 6.66 7.96 15.53
N PHE A 80 5.64 7.10 15.44
CA PHE A 80 5.78 5.68 15.11
C PHE A 80 5.78 5.39 13.60
N SER A 81 5.86 6.42 12.75
CA SER A 81 5.95 6.25 11.30
C SER A 81 7.38 6.44 10.80
N PHE A 82 7.92 5.41 10.13
CA PHE A 82 9.21 5.52 9.44
C PHE A 82 9.13 6.42 8.20
N ASN A 83 7.92 6.69 7.68
CA ASN A 83 7.72 7.57 6.52
C ASN A 83 7.62 9.05 6.90
N ALA A 84 7.24 9.37 8.15
CA ALA A 84 6.97 10.75 8.55
C ALA A 84 8.24 11.57 8.81
N THR A 85 8.40 12.68 8.08
CA THR A 85 9.45 13.68 8.36
C THR A 85 9.07 14.50 9.61
N GLY A 86 10.02 14.70 10.53
CA GLY A 86 9.77 15.36 11.81
C GLY A 86 8.90 14.53 12.77
N GLY A 87 9.06 13.20 12.72
CA GLY A 87 8.54 12.24 13.70
C GLY A 87 9.70 11.47 14.35
N GLY A 88 9.51 10.18 14.64
CA GLY A 88 10.50 9.33 15.33
C GLY A 88 11.40 8.49 14.41
N ARG A 89 11.38 8.73 13.09
CA ARG A 89 12.23 7.98 12.16
C ARG A 89 13.71 8.31 12.37
N CYS A 90 14.59 7.32 12.22
CA CYS A 90 16.03 7.54 12.28
C CYS A 90 16.46 8.60 11.23
N PRO A 91 17.14 9.69 11.63
CA PRO A 91 17.54 10.74 10.72
C PRO A 91 18.61 10.27 9.72
N LYS A 92 19.46 9.32 10.14
CA LYS A 92 20.59 8.80 9.35
C LYS A 92 20.16 7.97 8.14
N CYS A 93 19.18 7.06 8.32
CA CYS A 93 18.64 6.26 7.22
C CYS A 93 17.36 6.84 6.62
N GLY A 94 16.83 7.94 7.18
CA GLY A 94 15.56 8.51 6.75
C GLY A 94 14.40 7.50 6.78
N GLY A 95 14.42 6.59 7.75
CA GLY A 95 13.43 5.52 7.91
C GLY A 95 13.56 4.33 6.94
N SER A 96 14.64 4.20 6.17
CA SER A 96 14.84 3.05 5.26
C SER A 96 15.31 1.78 5.95
N GLY A 97 15.82 1.87 7.19
CA GLY A 97 16.40 0.73 7.92
C GLY A 97 17.75 0.23 7.39
N SER A 98 18.23 0.76 6.27
CA SER A 98 19.52 0.40 5.66
C SER A 98 20.62 1.40 6.05
N ARG A 99 21.75 0.88 6.57
CA ARG A 99 22.94 1.64 7.04
C ARG A 99 22.76 2.43 8.35
N CYS A 100 21.89 1.97 9.24
CA CYS A 100 21.91 2.40 10.64
C CYS A 100 23.12 1.76 11.36
N THR A 101 24.34 2.25 11.15
CA THR A 101 25.44 1.87 12.05
C THR A 101 25.19 2.53 13.40
N PHE A 102 25.07 1.68 14.44
CA PHE A 102 25.08 1.94 15.88
C PHE A 102 24.79 3.41 16.24
N TRP A 103 23.54 3.71 16.59
CA TRP A 103 23.25 4.93 17.34
C TRP A 103 23.50 4.60 18.81
N PRO A 104 24.51 5.19 19.46
CA PRO A 104 24.67 4.98 20.89
C PRO A 104 23.42 5.57 21.55
N ILE A 105 22.77 4.73 22.36
CA ILE A 105 21.72 5.15 23.29
C ILE A 105 22.35 6.09 24.32
#